data_AF-A0A8X6G4N2-F1
#
_entry.id   AF-A0A8X6G4N2-F1
#
_cell.length_a   1.000
_cell.length_b   1.000
_cell.length_c   1.000
_cell.angle_alpha   90.00
_cell.angle_beta   90.00
_cell.angle_gamma   90.00
#
_symmetry.space_group_name_H-M   'P 1'
#
loop_
_entity.id
_entity.type
_entity.pdbx_description
1 polymer ?
#
loop_
_entity_poly.entity_id
_entity_poly.type
_entity_poly.pdbx_seq_one_letter_code
_entity_poly.pdbx_strand_id
1 'polypeptide(L)'
;MLRMMAWMKRFIFNCRNPASRVTGELSYAELKQAEIKIVKMVQEEYFSHDINRKKMNSLATYKDGEEILRVKTKLTYRKDSEDFKNPIILPSHHPVASTFHLE
;
A
#
# COMPACT_ATOMS: atom_id res chain seq x y z
N MET A 1 -8.03 6.89 -8.60
CA MET A 1 -6.82 6.06 -8.82
C MET A 1 -7.05 4.59 -8.43
N LEU A 2 -7.54 4.30 -7.22
CA LEU A 2 -7.73 2.92 -6.73
C LEU A 2 -8.55 2.00 -7.65
N ARG A 3 -9.78 2.39 -7.99
CA ARG A 3 -10.66 1.59 -8.87
C ARG A 3 -10.06 1.34 -10.25
N MET A 4 -9.39 2.34 -10.82
CA MET A 4 -8.69 2.19 -12.11
C MET A 4 -7.59 1.14 -12.04
N MET A 5 -6.78 1.18 -10.98
CA MET A 5 -5.72 0.18 -10.78
C MET A 5 -6.28 -1.24 -10.59
N ALA A 6 -7.39 -1.37 -9.85
CA ALA A 6 -8.08 -2.64 -9.68
C ALA A 6 -8.63 -3.18 -11.02
N TRP A 7 -9.26 -2.34 -11.83
CA TRP A 7 -9.72 -2.71 -13.17
C TRP A 7 -8.60 -3.10 -14.11
N MET A 8 -7.48 -2.36 -14.11
CA MET A 8 -6.29 -2.72 -14.90
C MET A 8 -5.74 -4.09 -14.50
N LYS A 9 -5.65 -4.37 -13.20
CA LYS A 9 -5.22 -5.69 -12.71
C LYS A 9 -6.18 -6.80 -13.13
N ARG A 10 -7.49 -6.60 -12.98
CA ARG A 10 -8.52 -7.56 -13.44
C ARG A 10 -8.44 -7.78 -14.95
N PHE A 11 -8.24 -6.72 -15.72
CA PHE A 11 -8.07 -6.82 -17.16
C PHE A 11 -6.88 -7.71 -17.52
N ILE A 12 -5.70 -7.44 -16.93
CA ILE A 12 -4.50 -8.25 -17.13
C ILE A 12 -4.75 -9.71 -16.72
N PHE A 13 -5.41 -9.95 -15.59
CA PHE A 13 -5.77 -11.29 -15.13
C PHE A 13 -6.66 -12.01 -16.15
N ASN A 14 -7.71 -11.35 -16.63
CA ASN A 14 -8.66 -11.92 -17.60
C ASN A 14 -8.00 -12.21 -18.95
N CYS A 15 -7.07 -11.35 -19.41
CA CYS A 15 -6.28 -11.61 -20.62
C CYS A 15 -5.42 -12.86 -20.49
N ARG A 16 -4.89 -13.13 -19.29
CA ARG A 16 -4.06 -14.30 -19.01
C ARG A 16 -4.88 -15.57 -18.72
N ASN A 17 -6.15 -15.41 -18.32
CA ASN A 17 -7.04 -16.50 -17.92
C ASN A 17 -8.39 -16.43 -18.66
N PRO A 18 -8.41 -16.62 -19.99
CA PRO A 18 -9.61 -16.44 -20.80
C PRO A 18 -10.76 -17.41 -20.44
N ALA A 19 -10.44 -18.58 -19.89
CA ALA A 19 -11.43 -19.57 -19.44
C ALA A 19 -12.07 -19.25 -18.07
N SER A 20 -11.41 -18.43 -17.25
CA SER A 20 -11.81 -18.13 -15.87
C SER A 20 -11.94 -16.62 -15.65
N ARG A 21 -12.56 -15.93 -16.61
CA ARG A 21 -12.69 -14.47 -16.55
C ARG A 21 -13.56 -14.06 -15.38
N VAL A 22 -13.09 -13.06 -14.65
CA VAL A 22 -13.85 -12.39 -13.59
C VAL A 22 -14.64 -11.24 -14.21
N THR A 23 -15.95 -11.20 -13.93
CA THR A 23 -16.89 -10.18 -14.41
C THR A 23 -17.69 -9.59 -13.24
N GLY A 24 -18.52 -8.59 -13.49
CA GLY A 24 -19.30 -7.89 -12.45
C GLY A 24 -18.50 -6.83 -11.71
N GLU A 25 -18.96 -6.44 -10.53
CA GLU A 25 -18.33 -5.38 -9.71
C GLU A 25 -16.96 -5.78 -9.16
N LEU A 26 -16.14 -4.79 -8.79
CA LEU A 26 -14.85 -5.02 -8.12
C LEU A 26 -15.07 -5.58 -6.72
N SER A 27 -14.40 -6.70 -6.42
CA SER A 27 -14.42 -7.26 -5.07
C SER A 27 -13.56 -6.43 -4.12
N TYR A 28 -13.83 -6.54 -2.82
CA TYR A 28 -12.97 -5.95 -1.79
C TYR A 28 -11.53 -6.43 -1.91
N ALA A 29 -11.32 -7.72 -2.20
CA ALA A 29 -9.98 -8.28 -2.38
C ALA A 29 -9.20 -7.59 -3.52
N GLU A 30 -9.86 -7.28 -4.63
CA GLU A 30 -9.21 -6.58 -5.75
C GLU A 30 -8.89 -5.13 -5.43
N LEU A 31 -9.80 -4.45 -4.72
CA LEU A 31 -9.54 -3.11 -4.22
C LEU A 31 -8.34 -3.12 -3.26
N LYS A 32 -8.29 -4.08 -2.32
CA LYS A 32 -7.18 -4.21 -1.38
C LYS A 32 -5.85 -4.48 -2.10
N GLN A 33 -5.84 -5.39 -3.07
CA GLN A 33 -4.65 -5.69 -3.87
C GLN A 33 -4.21 -4.51 -4.75
N ALA A 34 -5.14 -3.69 -5.20
CA ALA A 34 -4.83 -2.46 -5.93
C ALA A 34 -4.23 -1.40 -4.99
N GLU A 35 -4.79 -1.21 -3.79
CA GLU A 35 -4.26 -0.33 -2.75
C GLU A 35 -2.82 -0.68 -2.40
N ILE A 36 -2.57 -1.94 -2.01
CA ILE A 36 -1.22 -2.44 -1.68
C ILE A 36 -0.25 -2.17 -2.83
N LYS A 37 -0.67 -2.42 -4.07
CA LYS A 37 0.21 -2.19 -5.23
C LYS A 37 0.52 -0.71 -5.42
N ILE A 38 -0.46 0.19 -5.25
CA ILE A 38 -0.25 1.65 -5.33
C ILE A 38 0.75 2.09 -4.25
N VAL A 39 0.53 1.69 -3.00
CA VAL A 39 1.42 2.02 -1.88
C VAL A 39 2.84 1.57 -2.17
N LYS A 40 3.03 0.32 -2.61
CA LYS A 40 4.37 -0.21 -2.91
C LYS A 40 5.06 0.53 -4.04
N MET A 41 4.34 0.91 -5.11
CA MET A 41 4.91 1.69 -6.21
C MET A 41 5.41 3.07 -5.72
N VAL A 42 4.62 3.76 -4.92
CA VAL A 42 5.01 5.05 -4.34
C VAL A 42 6.21 4.88 -3.40
N GLN A 43 6.20 3.85 -2.55
CA GLN A 43 7.33 3.60 -1.66
C GLN A 43 8.62 3.26 -2.41
N GLU A 44 8.52 2.47 -3.48
CA GLU A 44 9.65 2.13 -4.33
C GLU A 44 10.19 3.38 -5.05
N GLU A 45 9.32 4.22 -5.60
CA GLU A 45 9.71 5.46 -6.28
C GLU A 45 10.44 6.44 -5.33
N TYR A 46 9.95 6.60 -4.10
CA TYR A 46 10.47 7.62 -3.19
C TYR A 46 11.54 7.11 -2.21
N PHE A 47 11.48 5.86 -1.75
CA PHE A 47 12.32 5.36 -0.66
C PHE A 47 13.33 4.29 -1.10
N SER A 48 13.40 3.96 -2.40
CA SER A 48 14.46 3.08 -2.92
C SER A 48 15.84 3.73 -2.89
N HIS A 49 15.92 5.06 -3.02
CA HIS A 49 17.17 5.82 -3.12
C HIS A 49 17.87 6.00 -1.76
N ASP A 50 19.20 5.87 -1.73
CA ASP A 50 20.01 5.83 -0.50
C ASP A 50 19.87 7.07 0.40
N ILE A 51 19.70 8.25 -0.19
CA ILE A 51 19.51 9.51 0.55
C ILE A 51 18.24 9.43 1.40
N ASN A 52 17.17 8.85 0.84
CA ASN A 52 15.91 8.70 1.54
C ASN A 52 15.99 7.53 2.53
N ARG A 53 16.69 6.43 2.21
CA ARG A 53 16.97 5.34 3.17
C ARG A 53 17.67 5.83 4.44
N LYS A 54 18.63 6.75 4.34
CA LYS A 54 19.28 7.34 5.52
C LYS A 54 18.29 8.10 6.42
N LYS A 55 17.33 8.82 5.84
CA LYS A 55 16.21 9.43 6.59
C LYS A 55 15.27 8.37 7.18
N MET A 56 15.10 7.25 6.50
CA MET A 56 14.32 6.12 7.02
C MET A 56 14.99 5.41 8.19
N ASN A 57 16.31 5.51 8.36
CA ASN A 57 17.02 4.87 9.48
C ASN A 57 16.80 5.56 10.82
N SER A 58 16.47 6.87 10.83
CA SER A 58 16.11 7.58 12.07
C SER A 58 14.69 7.25 12.54
N LEU A 59 13.84 6.80 11.62
CA LEU A 59 12.53 6.25 11.90
C LEU A 59 12.70 4.74 12.10
N ALA A 60 12.11 4.14 13.13
CA ALA A 60 12.22 2.69 13.36
C ALA A 60 11.40 1.92 12.31
N THR A 61 11.89 1.83 11.07
CA THR A 61 11.13 1.36 9.91
C THR A 61 11.37 -0.11 9.61
N TYR A 62 10.33 -0.79 9.13
CA TYR A 62 10.40 -2.21 8.75
C TYR A 62 9.40 -2.50 7.64
N LYS A 63 9.59 -3.62 6.94
CA LYS A 63 8.60 -4.14 5.99
C LYS A 63 7.70 -5.17 6.67
N ASP A 64 6.40 -5.05 6.45
CA ASP A 64 5.42 -6.03 6.91
C ASP A 64 5.31 -7.25 5.97
N GLY A 65 4.36 -8.16 6.26
CA GLY A 65 4.10 -9.34 5.44
C GLY A 65 3.61 -9.05 4.02
N GLU A 66 3.18 -7.82 3.72
CA GLU A 66 2.79 -7.37 2.38
C GLU A 66 3.93 -6.66 1.64
N GLU A 67 5.12 -6.63 2.25
CA GLU A 67 6.32 -5.89 1.83
C GLU A 67 6.11 -4.36 1.80
N ILE A 68 5.19 -3.85 2.62
CA ILE A 68 4.94 -2.42 2.79
C ILE A 68 5.84 -1.87 3.90
N LEU A 69 6.50 -0.75 3.62
CA LEU A 69 7.33 -0.04 4.59
C LEU A 69 6.45 0.69 5.62
N ARG A 70 6.65 0.38 6.90
CA ARG A 70 5.90 0.91 8.04
C ARG A 70 6.83 1.44 9.12
N VAL A 71 6.34 2.37 9.95
CA VAL A 71 7.05 2.83 11.16
C VAL A 71 6.62 1.97 12.34
N LYS A 72 7.57 1.45 13.10
CA LYS A 72 7.31 0.85 14.40
C LYS A 72 7.17 1.94 15.46
N THR A 73 5.98 2.12 16.02
CA THR A 73 5.78 3.08 17.12
C THR A 73 5.92 2.42 18.49
N LYS A 74 6.08 3.22 19.55
CA LYS A 74 6.11 2.75 20.95
C LYS A 74 4.71 2.63 21.58
N LEU A 75 3.65 2.65 20.78
CA LEU A 75 2.27 2.53 21.24
C LEU A 75 2.00 1.10 21.72
N THR A 76 2.30 0.86 23.00
CA THR A 76 2.36 -0.47 23.62
C THR A 76 1.07 -0.87 24.35
N TYR A 77 0.18 0.09 24.67
CA TYR A 77 -0.94 -0.14 25.58
C TYR A 77 -2.34 0.27 25.07
N ARG A 78 -2.48 0.75 23.83
CA ARG A 78 -3.81 1.01 23.26
C ARG A 78 -4.33 -0.19 22.49
N LYS A 79 -5.62 -0.53 22.68
CA LYS A 79 -6.39 -1.47 21.84
C LYS A 79 -6.74 -0.81 20.49
N ASP A 80 -5.74 -0.32 19.78
CA ASP A 80 -5.92 0.26 18.45
C ASP A 80 -5.51 -0.75 17.36
N SER A 81 -5.94 -0.49 16.12
CA SER A 81 -5.62 -1.30 14.94
C SER A 81 -4.11 -1.33 14.68
N GLU A 82 -3.64 -2.38 13.99
CA GLU A 82 -2.23 -2.52 13.63
C GLU A 82 -1.75 -1.36 12.74
N ASP A 83 -2.61 -0.83 11.88
CA ASP A 83 -2.33 0.33 11.04
C ASP A 83 -2.12 1.62 11.87
N PHE A 84 -2.77 1.74 13.03
CA PHE A 84 -2.54 2.86 13.95
C PHE A 84 -1.23 2.70 14.73
N LYS A 85 -0.93 1.48 15.17
CA LYS A 85 0.32 1.19 15.89
C LYS A 85 1.53 1.26 14.98
N ASN A 86 1.38 0.82 13.74
CA ASN A 86 2.46 0.68 12.77
C ASN A 86 2.06 1.30 11.43
N PRO A 87 2.02 2.65 11.34
CA PRO A 87 1.50 3.33 10.16
C PRO A 87 2.35 3.11 8.91
N ILE A 88 1.67 3.08 7.77
CA ILE A 88 2.28 3.01 6.44
C ILE A 88 3.01 4.33 6.16
N ILE A 89 4.21 4.22 5.60
CA ILE A 89 5.00 5.40 5.24
C ILE A 89 4.70 5.83 3.82
N LEU A 90 4.25 7.07 3.67
CA LEU A 90 4.00 7.68 2.38
C LEU A 90 4.65 9.07 2.34
N PRO A 91 5.15 9.52 1.17
CA PRO A 91 5.60 10.88 0.98
C PRO A 91 4.42 11.86 1.14
N SER A 92 4.58 12.85 2.01
CA SER A 92 3.53 13.81 2.42
C SER A 92 2.93 14.61 1.27
N HIS A 93 3.69 14.85 0.20
CA HIS A 93 3.26 15.65 -0.96
C HIS A 93 2.58 14.81 -2.04
N HIS A 94 2.56 13.48 -1.93
CA HIS A 94 2.02 12.63 -2.98
C HIS A 94 0.49 12.46 -2.81
N PRO A 95 -0.33 12.54 -3.88
CA PRO A 95 -1.80 12.44 -3.79
C PRO A 95 -2.33 11.15 -3.15
N VAL A 96 -1.53 10.10 -3.11
CA VAL A 96 -1.84 8.85 -2.39
C VAL A 96 -1.96 9.10 -0.90
N ALA A 97 -1.13 9.97 -0.31
CA ALA A 97 -1.21 10.29 1.11
C ALA A 97 -2.54 10.94 1.50
N SER A 98 -3.15 11.77 0.64
CA SER A 98 -4.48 12.35 0.88
C SER A 98 -5.63 11.39 0.59
N THR A 99 -5.43 10.41 -0.29
CA THR A 99 -6.47 9.44 -0.67
C THR A 99 -6.65 8.33 0.37
N PHE A 100 -5.57 7.94 1.05
CA PHE A 100 -5.58 6.84 2.04
C PHE A 100 -5.63 7.35 3.49
N HIS A 101 -6.36 8.45 3.75
CA HIS A 101 -6.64 8.81 5.15
C HIS A 101 -7.46 7.68 5.78
N LEU A 102 -6.77 6.92 6.65
CA LEU A 102 -7.26 5.75 7.34
C LEU A 102 -8.39 6.18 8.31
N GLU A 103 -9.61 5.72 8.04
CA GLU A 103 -10.69 5.65 9.04
C GLU A 103 -10.43 4.49 10.02
#